data_AF-A0A5P9J2L5-F1
#
_entry.id   AF-A0A5P9J2L5-F1
#
_cell.length_a   1.000
_cell.length_b   1.000
_cell.length_c   1.000
_cell.angle_alpha   90.00
_cell.angle_beta   90.00
_cell.angle_gamma   90.00
#
_symmetry.space_group_name_H-M   'P 1'
#
loop_
_entity.id
_entity.type
_entity.pdbx_description
1 polymer ?
#
loop_
_entity_poly.entity_id
_entity_poly.type
_entity_poly.pdbx_seq_one_letter_code
_entity_poly.pdbx_strand_id
1 'polypeptide(L)'
;MTFLIGTLAVGGQQAIEAIIGLVISIPLVYCLYQYSKGEQSYWLNTEENLKGRILSDLMANNKSELELEKEHGSSKALIKVSMEDDEYVVRITRLNGDSEDSFKNTFANLGHLAIFIEQYTFIKISDFERKYA
;
A
#
# COMPACT_ATOMS: atom_id res chain seq x y z
N MET A 1 12.01 -18.08 22.91
CA MET A 1 12.84 -18.40 21.74
C MET A 1 14.09 -17.54 21.80
N THR A 2 15.09 -17.99 22.55
CA THR A 2 16.32 -17.23 22.88
C THR A 2 17.39 -17.52 21.82
N PHE A 3 17.76 -16.50 21.05
CA PHE A 3 18.93 -16.52 20.17
C PHE A 3 20.19 -16.51 21.04
N LEU A 4 20.79 -17.69 21.25
CA LEU A 4 22.09 -17.81 21.91
C LEU A 4 23.18 -17.68 20.83
N ILE A 5 23.77 -16.49 20.70
CA ILE A 5 24.99 -16.29 19.91
C ILE A 5 26.12 -16.95 20.71
N GLY A 6 26.46 -18.19 20.34
CA GLY A 6 27.60 -18.90 20.88
C GLY A 6 28.90 -18.27 20.40
N THR A 7 29.46 -17.36 21.19
CA THR A 7 30.86 -16.92 21.07
C THR A 7 31.76 -17.94 21.76
N LEU A 8 32.11 -19.02 21.05
CA LEU A 8 33.16 -19.94 21.49
C LEU A 8 34.28 -19.94 20.46
N ALA A 9 35.45 -19.46 20.89
CA ALA A 9 36.79 -19.64 20.32
C ALA A 9 36.82 -20.20 18.90
N VAL A 10 36.53 -19.32 17.94
CA VAL A 10 36.47 -19.68 16.54
C VAL A 10 37.91 -19.68 15.99
N GLY A 11 38.45 -20.86 15.67
CA GLY A 11 39.69 -20.94 14.90
C GLY A 11 39.52 -20.19 13.57
N GLY A 12 40.56 -19.51 13.08
CA GLY A 12 40.44 -18.53 11.97
C GLY A 12 39.63 -19.01 10.75
N GLN A 13 39.68 -20.31 10.45
CA GLN A 13 38.87 -20.98 9.42
C GLN A 13 37.35 -20.85 9.66
N GLN A 14 36.87 -21.19 10.86
CA GLN A 14 35.44 -21.17 11.21
C GLN A 14 34.89 -19.74 11.27
N ALA A 15 35.75 -18.73 11.50
CA ALA A 15 35.36 -17.33 11.58
C ALA A 15 35.13 -16.78 10.17
N ILE A 16 35.99 -17.16 9.23
CA ILE A 16 35.85 -16.82 7.82
C ILE A 16 34.57 -17.45 7.25
N GLU A 17 34.30 -18.73 7.56
CA GLU A 17 33.06 -19.40 7.13
C GLU A 17 31.80 -18.72 7.68
N ALA A 18 31.79 -18.32 8.96
CA ALA A 18 30.68 -17.59 9.56
C ALA A 18 30.48 -16.20 8.94
N ILE A 19 31.56 -15.47 8.66
CA ILE A 19 31.50 -14.16 7.99
C ILE A 19 30.93 -14.32 6.58
N ILE A 20 31.42 -15.30 5.80
CA ILE A 20 30.91 -15.57 4.45
C ILE A 20 29.41 -15.92 4.52
N GLY A 21 29.01 -16.77 5.46
CA GLY A 21 27.60 -17.11 5.67
C GLY A 21 26.73 -15.90 5.98
N LEU A 22 27.20 -14.98 6.84
CA LEU A 22 26.49 -13.74 7.16
C LEU A 22 26.41 -12.78 5.97
N VAL A 23 27.51 -12.60 5.24
CA VAL A 23 27.57 -11.71 4.07
C VAL A 23 26.61 -12.17 2.97
N ILE A 24 26.38 -13.47 2.81
CA ILE A 24 25.44 -14.00 1.82
C ILE A 24 23.99 -13.97 2.36
N SER A 25 23.79 -14.35 3.62
CA SER A 25 22.44 -14.49 4.19
C SER A 25 21.74 -13.15 4.45
N ILE A 26 22.46 -12.12 4.90
CA ILE A 26 21.86 -10.82 5.24
C ILE A 26 21.20 -10.16 4.01
N PRO A 27 21.88 -10.02 2.85
CA PRO A 27 21.25 -9.49 1.65
C PRO A 27 20.04 -10.32 1.19
N LEU A 28 20.11 -11.65 1.31
CA LEU A 28 19.01 -12.53 0.91
C LEU A 28 17.78 -12.37 1.81
N VAL A 29 17.99 -12.32 3.13
CA VAL A 29 16.93 -12.04 4.11
C VAL A 29 16.34 -10.65 3.88
N TYR A 30 17.18 -9.66 3.56
CA TYR A 30 16.72 -8.31 3.23
C TYR A 30 15.87 -8.28 1.96
N CYS A 31 16.28 -8.98 0.89
CA CYS A 31 15.48 -9.12 -0.32
C CYS A 31 14.13 -9.78 -0.04
N LEU A 32 14.09 -10.85 0.76
CA LEU A 32 12.85 -11.52 1.16
C LEU A 32 11.97 -10.62 2.02
N TYR A 33 12.57 -9.86 2.93
CA TYR A 33 11.84 -8.90 3.76
C TYR A 33 11.19 -7.80 2.90
N GLN A 34 11.93 -7.23 1.95
CA GLN A 34 11.37 -6.24 1.03
C GLN A 34 10.31 -6.87 0.12
N TYR A 35 10.55 -8.11 -0.35
CA TYR A 35 9.59 -8.89 -1.13
C TYR A 35 8.27 -9.10 -0.38
N SER A 36 8.34 -9.39 0.92
CA SER A 36 7.18 -9.61 1.81
C SER A 36 6.32 -8.37 2.02
N LYS A 37 6.81 -7.16 1.69
CA LYS A 37 5.99 -5.95 1.78
C LYS A 37 4.96 -5.96 0.64
N GLY A 38 3.67 -5.94 1.00
CA GLY A 38 2.57 -6.01 0.03
C GLY A 38 2.46 -4.77 -0.85
N GLU A 39 2.84 -3.60 -0.34
CA GLU A 39 2.60 -2.31 -1.02
C GLU A 39 3.79 -1.83 -1.86
N GLN A 40 4.43 -2.74 -2.58
CA GLN A 40 5.55 -2.42 -3.46
C GLN A 40 5.09 -2.23 -4.91
N SER A 41 5.69 -1.27 -5.61
CA SER A 41 5.29 -0.93 -6.99
C SER A 41 5.54 -2.07 -8.00
N TYR A 42 6.50 -2.96 -7.73
CA TYR A 42 6.77 -4.12 -8.61
C TYR A 42 5.68 -5.19 -8.55
N TRP A 43 4.75 -5.11 -7.59
CA TRP A 43 3.55 -5.95 -7.54
C TRP A 43 2.41 -5.44 -8.42
N LEU A 44 2.50 -4.19 -8.87
CA LEU A 44 1.50 -3.56 -9.70
C LEU A 44 1.84 -3.78 -11.18
N ASN A 45 0.82 -4.10 -11.98
CA ASN A 45 0.95 -4.11 -13.43
C ASN A 45 0.99 -2.68 -14.01
N THR A 46 1.19 -2.55 -15.32
CA THR A 46 1.31 -1.23 -15.99
C THR A 46 0.05 -0.37 -15.84
N GLU A 47 -1.14 -0.97 -15.91
CA GLU A 47 -2.41 -0.25 -15.78
C GLU A 47 -2.60 0.25 -14.34
N GLU A 48 -2.29 -0.60 -13.36
CA GLU A 48 -2.39 -0.26 -11.94
C GLU A 48 -1.41 0.84 -11.52
N ASN A 49 -0.18 0.80 -12.05
CA ASN A 49 0.78 1.90 -11.88
C ASN A 49 0.28 3.21 -12.52
N LEU A 50 -0.40 3.12 -13.66
CA LEU A 50 -0.97 4.30 -14.33
C LEU A 50 -2.11 4.91 -13.50
N LYS A 51 -3.00 4.08 -12.93
CA LYS A 51 -4.04 4.52 -11.99
C LYS A 51 -3.45 5.22 -10.76
N GLY A 52 -2.37 4.67 -10.20
CA GLY A 52 -1.64 5.30 -9.09
C GLY A 52 -1.04 6.67 -9.45
N ARG A 53 -0.49 6.80 -10.66
CA ARG A 53 0.02 8.09 -11.17
C ARG A 53 -1.08 9.13 -11.33
N ILE A 54 -2.22 8.74 -11.90
CA ILE A 54 -3.38 9.63 -12.03
C ILE A 54 -3.80 10.16 -10.65
N LEU A 55 -3.99 9.28 -9.67
CA LEU A 55 -4.32 9.70 -8.30
C LEU A 55 -3.24 10.61 -7.71
N SER A 56 -1.96 10.35 -7.97
CA SER A 56 -0.85 11.18 -7.50
C SER A 56 -0.96 12.60 -8.04
N ASP A 57 -1.22 12.74 -9.34
CA ASP A 57 -1.37 14.03 -9.99
C ASP A 57 -2.61 14.78 -9.45
N LEU A 58 -3.73 14.07 -9.27
CA LEU A 58 -4.94 14.65 -8.70
C LEU A 58 -4.72 15.12 -7.24
N MET A 59 -4.05 14.32 -6.41
CA MET A 59 -3.71 14.68 -5.03
C MET A 59 -2.81 15.92 -4.99
N ALA A 60 -1.78 15.98 -5.84
CA ALA A 60 -0.87 17.12 -5.92
C ALA A 60 -1.60 18.42 -6.27
N ASN A 61 -2.62 18.35 -7.14
CA ASN A 61 -3.39 19.51 -7.57
C ASN A 61 -4.50 19.92 -6.59
N ASN A 62 -4.92 19.03 -5.68
CA ASN A 62 -6.08 19.23 -4.80
C ASN A 62 -5.71 19.20 -3.31
N LYS A 63 -4.56 19.78 -2.95
CA LYS A 63 -4.09 19.92 -1.55
C LYS A 63 -3.99 18.58 -0.80
N SER A 64 -3.66 17.51 -1.50
CA SER A 64 -3.54 16.16 -0.95
C SER A 64 -4.81 15.61 -0.30
N GLU A 65 -5.98 16.09 -0.74
CA GLU A 65 -7.28 15.55 -0.35
C GLU A 65 -8.19 15.35 -1.57
N LEU A 66 -8.83 14.19 -1.66
CA LEU A 66 -9.81 13.88 -2.69
C LEU A 66 -11.04 13.28 -2.01
N GLU A 67 -12.22 13.74 -2.40
CA GLU A 67 -13.50 13.24 -1.91
C GLU A 67 -14.37 12.90 -3.12
N LEU A 68 -14.97 11.71 -3.13
CA LEU A 68 -15.85 11.31 -4.20
C LEU A 68 -17.04 10.56 -3.62
N GLU A 69 -18.23 10.98 -4.05
CA GLU A 69 -19.48 10.32 -3.74
C GLU A 69 -20.08 9.78 -5.03
N LYS A 70 -20.55 8.54 -5.00
CA LYS A 70 -21.23 7.92 -6.11
C LYS A 70 -22.39 7.07 -5.61
N GLU A 71 -23.48 7.11 -6.36
CA GLU A 71 -24.66 6.28 -6.13
C GLU A 71 -24.79 5.24 -7.25
N HIS A 72 -25.22 4.04 -6.90
CA HIS A 72 -25.45 2.93 -7.82
C HIS A 72 -26.66 2.11 -7.36
N GLY A 73 -27.83 2.41 -7.93
CA GLY A 73 -29.09 1.79 -7.51
C GLY A 73 -29.49 2.24 -6.10
N SER A 74 -29.67 1.28 -5.19
CA SER A 74 -29.94 1.54 -3.76
C SER A 74 -28.67 1.63 -2.90
N SER A 75 -27.49 1.59 -3.53
CA SER A 75 -26.19 1.65 -2.85
C SER A 75 -25.53 3.01 -3.05
N LYS A 76 -24.89 3.53 -2.02
CA LYS A 76 -24.12 4.78 -2.02
C LYS A 76 -22.72 4.54 -1.46
N ALA A 77 -21.72 5.15 -2.06
CA ALA A 77 -20.35 5.08 -1.57
C ALA A 77 -19.75 6.49 -1.53
N LEU A 78 -19.23 6.86 -0.37
CA LEU A 78 -18.45 8.06 -0.13
C LEU A 78 -17.01 7.65 0.18
N ILE A 79 -16.07 8.15 -0.60
CA ILE A 79 -14.65 7.90 -0.44
C ILE A 79 -13.96 9.23 -0.15
N LYS A 80 -13.15 9.25 0.90
CA LYS A 80 -12.24 10.34 1.22
C LYS A 80 -10.82 9.80 1.23
N VAL A 81 -9.97 10.36 0.41
CA VAL A 81 -8.53 10.09 0.35
C VAL A 81 -7.83 11.33 0.87
N SER A 82 -6.92 11.17 1.82
CA SER A 82 -6.11 12.25 2.39
C SER A 82 -4.68 11.78 2.61
N MET A 83 -3.71 12.70 2.68
CA MET A 83 -2.35 12.38 3.11
C MET A 83 -2.19 12.73 4.60
N GLU A 84 -1.93 11.73 5.44
CA GLU A 84 -1.71 11.86 6.88
C GLU A 84 -0.38 11.16 7.23
N ASP A 85 0.54 11.85 7.93
CA ASP A 85 1.80 11.27 8.42
C ASP A 85 2.66 10.53 7.37
N ASP A 86 2.76 11.10 6.15
CA ASP A 86 3.48 10.52 5.00
C ASP A 86 2.86 9.25 4.40
N GLU A 87 1.63 8.92 4.81
CA GLU A 87 0.85 7.82 4.26
C GLU A 87 -0.47 8.32 3.66
N TYR A 88 -1.00 7.58 2.69
CA TYR A 88 -2.29 7.85 2.08
C TYR A 88 -3.39 7.14 2.86
N VAL A 89 -4.26 7.92 3.47
CA VAL A 89 -5.41 7.42 4.23
C VAL A 89 -6.64 7.45 3.35
N VAL A 90 -7.31 6.30 3.23
CA VAL A 90 -8.63 6.22 2.60
C VAL A 90 -9.68 5.88 3.65
N ARG A 91 -10.75 6.67 3.66
CA ARG A 91 -11.98 6.41 4.42
C ARG A 91 -13.09 6.10 3.44
N ILE A 92 -13.68 4.93 3.56
CA ILE A 92 -14.77 4.49 2.70
C ILE A 92 -16.01 4.33 3.58
N THR A 93 -17.07 5.04 3.23
CA THR A 93 -18.39 4.92 3.84
C THR A 93 -19.36 4.41 2.79
N ARG A 94 -19.98 3.25 3.04
CA ARG A 94 -20.92 2.61 2.11
C ARG A 94 -22.28 2.51 2.78
N LEU A 95 -23.30 2.87 2.02
CA LEU A 95 -24.69 2.79 2.43
C LEU A 95 -25.38 1.79 1.51
N ASN A 96 -25.92 0.71 2.08
CA ASN A 96 -26.64 -0.35 1.37
C ASN A 96 -28.02 -0.50 2.02
N GLY A 97 -29.04 0.12 1.43
CA GLY A 97 -30.37 0.16 2.05
C GLY A 97 -30.33 0.86 3.42
N ASP A 98 -30.59 0.11 4.50
CA ASP A 98 -30.61 0.64 5.87
C ASP A 98 -29.29 0.45 6.64
N SER A 99 -28.27 -0.21 6.05
CA SER A 99 -26.97 -0.42 6.69
C SER A 99 -25.92 0.56 6.19
N GLU A 100 -25.19 1.18 7.12
CA GLU A 100 -24.01 2.02 6.86
C GLU A 100 -22.76 1.30 7.39
N ASP A 101 -21.81 1.03 6.50
CA ASP A 101 -20.49 0.49 6.84
C ASP A 101 -19.43 1.55 6.59
N SER A 102 -18.58 1.82 7.58
CA SER A 102 -17.44 2.72 7.42
C SER A 102 -16.13 2.04 7.84
N PHE A 103 -15.09 2.20 7.04
CA PHE A 103 -13.75 1.71 7.37
C PHE A 103 -12.67 2.67 6.88
N LYS A 104 -11.57 2.70 7.64
CA LYS A 104 -10.34 3.45 7.34
C LYS A 104 -9.25 2.43 7.00
N ASN A 105 -8.49 2.71 5.95
CA ASN A 105 -7.28 1.97 5.63
C ASN A 105 -6.17 2.95 5.21
N THR A 106 -4.92 2.51 5.32
CA THR A 106 -3.75 3.34 5.04
C THR A 106 -2.83 2.64 4.05
N PHE A 107 -2.21 3.41 3.16
CA PHE A 107 -1.36 2.92 2.08
C PHE A 107 -0.13 3.81 1.91
N ALA A 108 1.04 3.22 1.73
CA ALA A 108 2.26 3.90 1.31
C ALA A 108 2.29 4.16 -0.20
N ASN A 109 1.45 3.47 -0.99
CA ASN A 109 1.46 3.51 -2.45
C ASN A 109 0.07 3.75 -3.04
N LEU A 110 -0.07 4.80 -3.86
CA LEU A 110 -1.34 5.19 -4.50
C LEU A 110 -1.88 4.18 -5.52
N GLY A 111 -1.02 3.37 -6.14
CA GLY A 111 -1.49 2.30 -7.04
C GLY A 111 -2.20 1.19 -6.27
N HIS A 112 -1.69 0.80 -5.10
CA HIS A 112 -2.36 -0.14 -4.21
C HIS A 112 -3.66 0.44 -3.64
N LEU A 113 -3.65 1.72 -3.27
CA LEU A 113 -4.87 2.44 -2.87
C LEU A 113 -5.91 2.46 -3.99
N ALA A 114 -5.49 2.68 -5.24
CA ALA A 114 -6.39 2.69 -6.39
C ALA A 114 -7.08 1.33 -6.58
N ILE A 115 -6.30 0.24 -6.54
CA ILE A 115 -6.84 -1.12 -6.62
C ILE A 115 -7.83 -1.36 -5.49
N PHE A 116 -7.47 -0.95 -4.27
CA PHE A 116 -8.34 -1.11 -3.10
C PHE A 116 -9.68 -0.39 -3.28
N ILE A 117 -9.68 0.86 -3.76
CA ILE A 117 -10.92 1.58 -4.07
C ILE A 117 -11.77 0.82 -5.08
N GLU A 118 -11.18 0.40 -6.20
CA GLU A 118 -11.91 -0.28 -7.28
C GLU A 118 -12.39 -1.69 -6.90
N GLN A 119 -11.71 -2.37 -5.98
CA GLN A 119 -12.07 -3.71 -5.52
C GLN A 119 -13.19 -3.70 -4.46
N TYR A 120 -13.21 -2.68 -3.59
CA TYR A 120 -14.14 -2.63 -2.44
C TYR A 120 -15.33 -1.68 -2.65
N THR A 121 -15.36 -0.96 -3.78
CA THR A 121 -16.43 -0.02 -4.14
C THR A 121 -16.77 -0.11 -5.64
N PHE A 122 -17.86 0.54 -6.07
CA PHE A 122 -18.23 0.68 -7.49
C PHE A 122 -17.68 1.98 -8.13
N ILE A 123 -16.79 2.66 -7.42
CA ILE A 123 -16.08 3.86 -7.87
C ILE A 123 -14.82 3.42 -8.62
N LYS A 124 -14.58 4.05 -9.76
CA LYS A 124 -13.37 3.89 -10.57
C LYS A 124 -12.46 5.09 -10.43
N ILE A 125 -11.17 4.93 -10.74
CA ILE A 125 -10.23 6.07 -10.75
C ILE A 125 -10.64 7.13 -11.78
N SER A 126 -11.24 6.72 -12.89
CA SER A 126 -11.79 7.65 -13.88
C SER A 126 -12.96 8.50 -13.36
N ASP A 127 -13.63 8.10 -12.28
CA ASP A 127 -14.62 8.94 -11.62
C ASP A 127 -13.96 10.08 -10.83
N PHE A 128 -12.77 9.84 -10.24
CA PHE A 128 -11.96 10.89 -9.62
C PHE A 128 -11.44 11.86 -10.67
N GLU A 129 -10.90 11.36 -11.79
CA GLU A 129 -10.48 12.21 -12.91
C GLU A 129 -11.61 13.09 -13.39
N ARG A 130 -12.81 12.54 -13.59
CA ARG A 130 -13.96 13.33 -14.05
C ARG A 130 -14.35 14.45 -13.10
N LYS A 131 -14.18 14.25 -11.78
CA LYS A 131 -14.54 15.25 -10.77
C LYS A 131 -13.45 16.32 -10.60
N TYR A 132 -12.18 15.96 -10.78
CA TYR A 132 -11.02 16.76 -10.40
C TYR A 132 -10.11 17.19 -11.56
N ALA A 133 -10.41 16.78 -12.80
CA ALA A 133 -9.74 17.25 -14.03
C ALA A 133 -10.13 18.68 -14.41
#